data_AF-A0A7U9S2D2-F1
#
_entry.id   AF-A0A7U9S2D2-F1
#
_cell.length_a   1.000
_cell.length_b   1.000
_cell.length_c   1.000
_cell.angle_alpha   90.00
_cell.angle_beta   90.00
_cell.angle_gamma   90.00
#
_symmetry.space_group_name_H-M   'P 1'
#
loop_
_entity.id
_entity.type
_entity.pdbx_description
1 polymer ?
#
loop_
_entity_poly.entity_id
_entity_poly.type
_entity_poly.pdbx_seq_one_letter_code
_entity_poly.pdbx_strand_id
1 'polypeptide(L)'
;MSILGVNDMLAAYQYANKAQKNNATGKTSFADTVKQTAENSSASREEQYVEYLKQRYGANVMVKNIGNDQRSIDNFGASIAGYNNIVIAPNILEEMANNPEKAAHYEKIIQKGLDDIPRCKAEMSMNGFEMSSYAVSIDEKGVGYVYVTGDLKPEVRAKIEAKVRAEQESKRARRVRYQELAEEAAEERREQTELQYHKQLMEDALKKSGLDTTVNYHFISRSQVSAAAMAYESAIGAYSSNVLGNT
;
A
#
# COMPACT_ATOMS: atom_id res chain seq x y z
N MET A 1 -13.26 -45.93 -36.51
CA MET A 1 -14.02 -45.22 -35.46
C MET A 1 -14.22 -46.17 -34.31
N SER A 2 -13.40 -46.07 -33.27
CA SER A 2 -13.45 -46.98 -32.12
C SER A 2 -14.51 -46.49 -31.14
N ILE A 3 -15.48 -47.36 -30.88
CA ILE A 3 -16.54 -47.16 -29.90
C ILE A 3 -15.86 -47.17 -28.52
N LEU A 4 -15.69 -45.99 -27.91
CA LEU A 4 -15.32 -45.85 -26.51
C LEU A 4 -16.38 -46.59 -25.69
N GLY A 5 -15.95 -47.69 -25.08
CA GLY A 5 -16.82 -48.65 -24.42
C GLY A 5 -17.48 -48.05 -23.18
N VAL A 6 -18.70 -48.52 -22.91
CA VAL A 6 -19.55 -48.23 -21.75
C VAL A 6 -18.80 -48.33 -20.40
N ASN A 7 -17.66 -49.01 -20.36
CA ASN A 7 -16.80 -49.13 -19.18
C ASN A 7 -16.09 -47.84 -18.77
N ASP A 8 -15.71 -46.95 -19.69
CA ASP A 8 -15.07 -45.66 -19.34
C ASP A 8 -16.09 -44.68 -18.72
N MET A 9 -17.34 -44.74 -19.17
CA MET A 9 -18.43 -43.95 -18.58
C MET A 9 -18.79 -44.47 -17.18
N LEU A 10 -18.71 -45.78 -16.93
CA LEU A 10 -18.96 -46.37 -15.62
C LEU A 10 -17.84 -46.00 -14.62
N ALA A 11 -16.58 -45.96 -15.06
CA ALA A 11 -15.47 -45.50 -14.25
C ALA A 11 -15.61 -44.01 -13.88
N ALA A 12 -16.01 -43.17 -14.84
CA ALA A 12 -16.29 -41.75 -14.60
C ALA A 12 -17.50 -41.55 -13.65
N TYR A 13 -18.56 -42.35 -13.80
CA TYR A 13 -19.72 -42.33 -12.90
C TYR A 13 -19.39 -42.83 -11.49
N GLN A 14 -18.52 -43.83 -11.35
CA GLN A 14 -18.05 -44.31 -10.06
C GLN A 14 -17.12 -43.30 -9.38
N TYR A 15 -16.27 -42.59 -10.13
CA TYR A 15 -15.43 -41.50 -9.61
C TYR A 15 -16.27 -40.30 -9.15
N ALA A 16 -17.24 -39.89 -9.96
CA ALA A 16 -18.16 -38.81 -9.62
C ALA A 16 -19.03 -39.15 -8.41
N ASN A 17 -19.51 -40.40 -8.29
CA ASN A 17 -20.25 -40.86 -7.12
C ASN A 17 -19.39 -41.00 -5.86
N LYS A 18 -18.08 -41.31 -5.98
CA LYS A 18 -17.15 -41.33 -4.83
C LYS A 18 -16.85 -39.92 -4.33
N ALA A 19 -16.76 -38.94 -5.24
CA ALA A 19 -16.63 -37.53 -4.91
C ALA A 19 -17.95 -36.94 -4.33
N GLN A 20 -19.11 -37.38 -4.82
CA GLN A 20 -20.42 -36.91 -4.32
C GLN A 20 -20.85 -37.59 -3.01
N LYS A 21 -20.47 -38.85 -2.74
CA LYS A 21 -20.74 -39.50 -1.44
C LYS A 21 -20.01 -38.84 -0.27
N ASN A 22 -18.92 -38.11 -0.54
CA ASN A 22 -18.19 -37.36 0.49
C ASN A 22 -18.82 -36.00 0.81
N ASN A 23 -19.75 -35.51 -0.02
CA ASN A 23 -20.42 -34.21 0.16
C ASN A 23 -21.80 -34.31 0.84
N ALA A 24 -22.21 -35.49 1.27
CA ALA A 24 -23.42 -35.71 2.07
C ALA A 24 -23.04 -36.33 3.42
N THR A 25 -22.68 -35.49 4.39
CA THR A 25 -22.65 -35.85 5.83
C THR A 25 -21.74 -37.02 6.22
N GLY A 26 -20.66 -37.28 5.47
CA GLY A 26 -19.66 -38.29 5.80
C GLY A 26 -18.41 -37.65 6.40
N LYS A 27 -18.45 -37.23 7.66
CA LYS A 27 -17.20 -36.92 8.39
C LYS A 27 -16.43 -38.24 8.50
N THR A 28 -15.41 -38.45 7.67
CA THR A 28 -14.46 -39.54 7.91
C THR A 28 -13.88 -39.31 9.29
N SER A 29 -14.04 -40.30 10.17
CA SER A 29 -13.45 -40.22 11.50
C SER A 29 -11.95 -40.52 11.36
N PHE A 30 -11.13 -40.02 12.29
CA PHE A 30 -9.72 -40.39 12.33
C PHE A 30 -9.53 -41.92 12.32
N ALA A 31 -10.44 -42.66 12.96
CA ALA A 31 -10.43 -44.13 12.95
C ALA A 31 -10.65 -44.74 11.54
N ASP A 32 -11.41 -44.09 10.67
CA ASP A 32 -11.60 -44.55 9.29
C ASP A 32 -10.35 -44.28 8.44
N THR A 33 -9.66 -43.17 8.68
CA THR A 33 -8.41 -42.81 8.00
C THR A 33 -7.27 -43.73 8.42
N VAL A 34 -7.16 -44.02 9.72
CA VAL A 34 -6.18 -44.97 10.28
C VAL A 34 -6.41 -46.37 9.73
N LYS A 35 -7.66 -46.86 9.63
CA LYS A 35 -7.94 -48.16 8.99
C LYS A 35 -7.50 -48.21 7.52
N GLN A 36 -7.60 -47.10 6.80
CA GLN A 36 -7.22 -47.00 5.40
C GLN A 36 -5.70 -46.84 5.19
N THR A 37 -4.96 -46.33 6.18
CA THR A 37 -3.49 -46.15 6.14
C THR A 37 -2.71 -47.28 6.83
N ALA A 38 -3.34 -48.00 7.76
CA ALA A 38 -2.74 -49.13 8.50
C ALA A 38 -2.36 -50.32 7.60
N GLU A 39 -2.95 -50.43 6.41
CA GLU A 39 -2.60 -51.51 5.48
C GLU A 39 -1.25 -51.31 4.77
N ASN A 40 -0.60 -50.12 4.87
CA ASN A 40 0.63 -49.82 4.12
C ASN A 40 1.65 -48.85 4.77
N SER A 41 1.61 -48.54 6.07
CA SER A 41 2.46 -47.46 6.62
C SER A 41 3.15 -47.75 7.96
N SER A 42 4.45 -47.49 8.01
CA SER A 42 5.29 -47.36 9.22
C SER A 42 5.21 -45.96 9.85
N ALA A 43 4.21 -45.17 9.48
CA ALA A 43 4.06 -43.77 9.87
C ALA A 43 3.61 -43.65 11.34
N SER A 44 4.13 -42.64 12.03
CA SER A 44 3.77 -42.36 13.43
C SER A 44 2.29 -41.98 13.55
N ARG A 45 1.73 -42.06 14.76
CA ARG A 45 0.31 -41.73 14.98
C ARG A 45 0.02 -40.26 14.71
N GLU A 46 0.99 -39.40 15.00
CA GLU A 46 0.99 -37.96 14.71
C GLU A 46 1.00 -37.70 13.20
N GLU A 47 1.84 -38.40 12.44
CA GLU A 47 1.90 -38.30 10.97
C GLU A 47 0.56 -38.72 10.34
N GLN A 48 -0.03 -39.82 10.81
CA GLN A 48 -1.36 -40.25 10.38
C GLN A 48 -2.44 -39.20 10.70
N TYR A 49 -2.32 -38.55 11.87
CA TYR A 49 -3.26 -37.51 12.27
C TYR A 49 -3.10 -36.24 11.42
N VAL A 50 -1.87 -35.87 11.02
CA VAL A 50 -1.65 -34.78 10.05
C VAL A 50 -2.30 -35.09 8.71
N GLU A 51 -2.15 -36.30 8.19
CA GLU A 51 -2.78 -36.70 6.92
C GLU A 51 -4.31 -36.68 7.03
N TYR A 52 -4.86 -37.07 8.17
CA TYR A 52 -6.29 -36.91 8.46
C TYR A 52 -6.73 -35.44 8.39
N LEU A 53 -6.01 -34.55 9.06
CA LEU A 53 -6.31 -33.12 9.02
C LEU A 53 -6.20 -32.55 7.59
N LYS A 54 -5.20 -33.01 6.81
CA LYS A 54 -5.05 -32.59 5.42
C LYS A 54 -6.23 -33.01 4.54
N GLN A 55 -6.73 -34.22 4.75
CA GLN A 55 -7.93 -34.71 4.02
C GLN A 55 -9.18 -33.92 4.42
N ARG A 56 -9.30 -33.55 5.70
CA ARG A 56 -10.50 -32.88 6.22
C ARG A 56 -10.55 -31.38 5.93
N TYR A 57 -9.42 -30.69 6.04
CA TYR A 57 -9.37 -29.22 5.98
C TYR A 57 -8.58 -28.69 4.77
N GLY A 58 -7.81 -29.53 4.09
CA GLY A 58 -6.99 -29.19 2.93
C GLY A 58 -5.50 -29.43 3.15
N ALA A 59 -4.72 -29.46 2.07
CA ALA A 59 -3.32 -29.91 2.09
C ALA A 59 -2.36 -29.09 2.97
N ASN A 60 -2.73 -27.85 3.33
CA ASN A 60 -1.85 -26.89 4.02
C ASN A 60 -1.93 -27.01 5.55
N VAL A 61 -1.58 -28.18 6.08
CA VAL A 61 -1.42 -28.41 7.53
C VAL A 61 0.07 -28.43 7.87
N MET A 62 0.49 -27.53 8.76
CA MET A 62 1.88 -27.36 9.20
C MET A 62 2.00 -27.67 10.69
N VAL A 63 3.07 -28.38 11.05
CA VAL A 63 3.38 -28.71 12.44
C VAL A 63 4.61 -27.91 12.85
N LYS A 64 4.41 -26.78 13.53
CA LYS A 64 5.48 -25.89 13.97
C LYS A 64 4.97 -24.87 14.99
N ASN A 65 5.89 -24.28 15.73
CA ASN A 65 5.60 -23.14 16.60
C ASN A 65 5.83 -21.84 15.84
N ILE A 66 4.94 -20.87 16.06
CA ILE A 66 5.09 -19.51 15.53
C ILE A 66 5.57 -18.65 16.70
N GLY A 67 6.69 -17.96 16.51
CA GLY A 67 7.19 -17.01 17.50
C GLY A 67 6.20 -15.86 17.71
N ASN A 68 6.10 -15.37 18.94
CA ASN A 68 5.19 -14.27 19.30
C ASN A 68 5.77 -12.87 18.99
N ASP A 69 6.92 -12.80 18.33
CA ASP A 69 7.53 -11.55 17.90
C ASP A 69 7.08 -11.15 16.48
N GLN A 70 7.03 -9.85 16.21
CA GLN A 70 6.58 -9.31 14.93
C GLN A 70 7.30 -9.93 13.73
N ARG A 71 8.61 -10.19 13.86
CA ARG A 71 9.42 -10.74 12.76
C ARG A 71 9.00 -12.17 12.44
N SER A 72 8.74 -12.99 13.45
CA SER A 72 8.21 -14.35 13.27
C SER A 72 6.84 -14.35 12.60
N ILE A 73 5.95 -13.42 13.00
CA ILE A 73 4.62 -13.27 12.41
C ILE A 73 4.70 -12.83 10.95
N ASP A 74 5.54 -11.82 10.64
CA ASP A 74 5.74 -11.33 9.27
C ASP A 74 6.32 -12.42 8.36
N ASN A 75 7.35 -13.13 8.85
CA ASN A 75 7.95 -14.25 8.12
C ASN A 75 6.94 -15.37 7.88
N PHE A 76 6.10 -15.66 8.88
CA PHE A 76 5.04 -16.65 8.74
C PHE A 76 4.01 -16.22 7.69
N GLY A 77 3.50 -14.99 7.78
CA GLY A 77 2.54 -14.43 6.84
C GLY A 77 3.05 -14.44 5.39
N ALA A 78 4.34 -14.12 5.18
CA ALA A 78 4.97 -14.17 3.87
C ALA A 78 5.18 -15.60 3.34
N SER A 79 5.19 -16.60 4.20
CA SER A 79 5.41 -18.02 3.83
C SER A 79 4.13 -18.76 3.42
N ILE A 80 2.96 -18.17 3.64
CA ILE A 80 1.66 -18.82 3.41
C ILE A 80 0.90 -18.18 2.26
N ALA A 81 0.13 -19.00 1.53
CA ALA A 81 -0.74 -18.57 0.46
C ALA A 81 -2.11 -19.27 0.56
N GLY A 82 -3.16 -18.62 0.05
CA GLY A 82 -4.52 -19.15 0.12
C GLY A 82 -5.12 -19.07 1.53
N TYR A 83 -6.28 -19.70 1.73
CA TYR A 83 -7.15 -19.41 2.88
C TYR A 83 -7.31 -20.55 3.88
N ASN A 84 -6.93 -21.78 3.52
CA ASN A 84 -7.09 -22.98 4.36
C ASN A 84 -5.77 -23.43 4.98
N ASN A 85 -4.98 -22.50 5.51
CA ASN A 85 -3.73 -22.83 6.18
C ASN A 85 -3.99 -23.14 7.65
N ILE A 86 -3.47 -24.26 8.14
CA ILE A 86 -3.58 -24.67 9.54
C ILE A 86 -2.17 -24.85 10.09
N VAL A 87 -1.92 -24.29 11.28
CA VAL A 87 -0.66 -24.49 12.01
C VAL A 87 -0.95 -25.03 13.38
N ILE A 88 -0.30 -26.13 13.76
CA ILE A 88 -0.50 -26.77 15.05
C ILE A 88 0.86 -26.92 15.71
N ALA A 89 0.98 -26.51 16.97
CA ALA A 89 2.16 -26.75 17.77
C ALA A 89 2.40 -28.27 17.95
N PRO A 90 3.65 -28.76 17.90
CA PRO A 90 3.93 -30.20 17.95
C PRO A 90 3.33 -30.92 19.17
N ASN A 91 3.37 -30.30 20.35
CA ASN A 91 2.80 -30.87 21.58
C ASN A 91 1.27 -30.97 21.52
N ILE A 92 0.60 -30.03 20.85
CA ILE A 92 -0.85 -30.06 20.65
C ILE A 92 -1.23 -31.16 19.65
N LEU A 93 -0.44 -31.34 18.58
CA LEU A 93 -0.67 -32.43 17.64
C LEU A 93 -0.55 -33.79 18.34
N GLU A 94 0.44 -33.96 19.21
CA GLU A 94 0.60 -35.17 20.03
C GLU A 94 -0.62 -35.40 20.93
N GLU A 95 -1.15 -34.36 21.60
CA GLU A 95 -2.39 -34.46 22.37
C GLU A 95 -3.58 -34.88 21.50
N MET A 96 -3.72 -34.31 20.32
CA MET A 96 -4.81 -34.63 19.38
C MET A 96 -4.71 -36.08 18.89
N ALA A 97 -3.51 -36.55 18.54
CA ALA A 97 -3.29 -37.90 18.05
C ALA A 97 -3.60 -38.96 19.11
N ASN A 98 -3.34 -38.66 20.39
CA ASN A 98 -3.45 -39.62 21.49
C ASN A 98 -4.76 -39.50 22.29
N ASN A 99 -5.45 -38.36 22.26
CA ASN A 99 -6.68 -38.13 23.02
C ASN A 99 -7.84 -37.62 22.14
N PRO A 100 -8.88 -38.45 21.89
CA PRO A 100 -10.04 -38.08 21.08
C PRO A 100 -10.83 -36.86 21.57
N GLU A 101 -10.90 -36.63 22.89
CA GLU A 101 -11.61 -35.46 23.44
C GLU A 101 -10.85 -34.16 23.15
N LYS A 102 -9.52 -34.21 23.28
CA LYS A 102 -8.63 -33.09 22.93
C LYS A 102 -8.64 -32.84 21.42
N ALA A 103 -8.59 -33.89 20.60
CA ALA A 103 -8.78 -33.80 19.15
C ALA A 103 -10.07 -33.05 18.80
N ALA A 104 -11.21 -33.47 19.35
CA ALA A 104 -12.50 -32.83 19.10
C ALA A 104 -12.52 -31.36 19.53
N HIS A 105 -11.88 -31.03 20.66
CA HIS A 105 -11.75 -29.66 21.15
C HIS A 105 -10.97 -28.76 20.17
N TYR A 106 -9.76 -29.17 19.79
CA TYR A 106 -8.89 -28.37 18.91
C TYR A 106 -9.41 -28.33 17.48
N GLU A 107 -10.00 -29.41 16.96
CA GLU A 107 -10.69 -29.40 15.68
C GLU A 107 -11.86 -28.41 15.64
N LYS A 108 -12.58 -28.23 16.75
CA LYS A 108 -13.64 -27.22 16.85
C LYS A 108 -13.07 -25.80 16.76
N ILE A 109 -11.90 -25.55 17.34
CA ILE A 109 -11.20 -24.27 17.22
C ILE A 109 -10.80 -24.03 15.76
N ILE A 110 -10.21 -25.03 15.09
CA ILE A 110 -9.84 -24.97 13.67
C ILE A 110 -11.06 -24.65 12.81
N GLN A 111 -12.14 -25.43 12.95
CA GLN A 111 -13.35 -25.26 12.15
C GLN A 111 -13.96 -23.87 12.37
N LYS A 112 -14.10 -23.42 13.62
CA LYS A 112 -14.62 -22.08 13.92
C LYS A 112 -13.76 -20.99 13.28
N GLY A 113 -12.43 -21.14 13.34
CA GLY A 113 -11.51 -20.19 12.71
C GLY A 113 -11.66 -20.16 11.18
N LEU A 114 -11.89 -21.30 10.52
CA LEU A 114 -12.11 -21.35 9.08
C LEU A 114 -13.49 -20.82 8.67
N ASP A 115 -14.53 -21.10 9.47
CA ASP A 115 -15.89 -20.60 9.24
C ASP A 115 -15.97 -19.07 9.33
N ASP A 116 -15.02 -18.44 10.04
CA ASP A 116 -14.91 -17.00 10.21
C ASP A 116 -14.30 -16.26 9.00
N ILE A 117 -13.75 -16.98 8.01
CA ILE A 117 -13.11 -16.39 6.81
C ILE A 117 -13.98 -15.33 6.11
N PRO A 118 -15.29 -15.56 5.85
CA PRO A 118 -16.13 -14.58 5.17
C PRO A 118 -16.27 -13.27 5.97
N ARG A 119 -16.34 -13.35 7.31
CA ARG A 119 -16.39 -12.18 8.19
C ARG A 119 -15.08 -11.39 8.10
N CYS A 120 -13.94 -12.06 8.27
CA CYS A 120 -12.64 -11.40 8.20
C CYS A 120 -12.39 -10.76 6.82
N LYS A 121 -12.80 -11.43 5.73
CA LYS A 121 -12.71 -10.89 4.37
C LYS A 121 -13.53 -9.61 4.22
N ALA A 122 -14.74 -9.57 4.77
CA ALA A 122 -15.59 -8.39 4.73
C ALA A 122 -14.99 -7.23 5.54
N GLU A 123 -14.52 -7.49 6.76
CA GLU A 123 -13.87 -6.49 7.62
C GLU A 123 -12.62 -5.88 6.97
N MET A 124 -11.75 -6.70 6.37
CA MET A 124 -10.59 -6.20 5.61
C MET A 124 -11.01 -5.34 4.41
N SER A 125 -12.01 -5.82 3.67
CA SER A 125 -12.55 -5.14 2.49
C SER A 125 -13.12 -3.76 2.82
N MET A 126 -13.82 -3.62 3.95
CA MET A 126 -14.32 -2.34 4.46
C MET A 126 -13.19 -1.36 4.82
N ASN A 127 -12.06 -1.89 5.30
CA ASN A 127 -10.87 -1.10 5.62
C ASN A 127 -9.97 -0.82 4.40
N GLY A 128 -10.41 -1.18 3.19
CA GLY A 128 -9.67 -0.90 1.97
C GLY A 128 -8.59 -1.92 1.62
N PHE A 129 -8.60 -3.09 2.27
CA PHE A 129 -7.68 -4.19 1.99
C PHE A 129 -8.36 -5.32 1.22
N GLU A 130 -7.57 -6.08 0.48
CA GLU A 130 -7.95 -7.33 -0.15
C GLU A 130 -7.15 -8.46 0.50
N MET A 131 -7.86 -9.38 1.15
CA MET A 131 -7.26 -10.52 1.84
C MET A 131 -6.57 -11.45 0.82
N SER A 132 -5.29 -11.74 1.03
CA SER A 132 -4.47 -12.58 0.15
C SER A 132 -4.20 -13.97 0.77
N SER A 133 -4.03 -14.04 2.08
CA SER A 133 -3.92 -15.31 2.80
C SER A 133 -4.59 -15.31 4.16
N TYR A 134 -4.97 -16.50 4.61
CA TYR A 134 -5.59 -16.74 5.91
C TYR A 134 -5.03 -18.03 6.51
N ALA A 135 -4.74 -18.01 7.82
CA ALA A 135 -4.33 -19.18 8.57
C ALA A 135 -4.97 -19.22 9.95
N VAL A 136 -5.32 -20.42 10.40
CA VAL A 136 -5.68 -20.69 11.79
C VAL A 136 -4.51 -21.42 12.44
N SER A 137 -4.08 -20.96 13.60
CA SER A 137 -3.02 -21.60 14.37
C SER A 137 -3.48 -22.00 15.76
N ILE A 138 -2.88 -23.03 16.33
CA ILE A 138 -2.98 -23.36 17.74
C ILE A 138 -1.57 -23.38 18.31
N ASP A 139 -1.32 -22.51 19.30
CA ASP A 139 -0.01 -22.38 19.93
C ASP A 139 0.29 -23.52 20.93
N GLU A 140 1.49 -23.54 21.48
CA GLU A 140 1.94 -24.54 22.47
C GLU A 140 1.06 -24.60 23.72
N LYS A 141 0.31 -23.53 24.02
CA LYS A 141 -0.60 -23.44 25.18
C LYS A 141 -2.02 -23.87 24.84
N GLY A 142 -2.29 -24.25 23.59
CA GLY A 142 -3.62 -24.62 23.11
C GLY A 142 -4.50 -23.41 22.75
N VAL A 143 -3.94 -22.21 22.64
CA VAL A 143 -4.68 -20.99 22.27
C VAL A 143 -4.75 -20.87 20.75
N GLY A 144 -5.96 -20.65 20.24
CA GLY A 144 -6.22 -20.45 18.82
C GLY A 144 -5.98 -19.00 18.38
N TYR A 145 -5.20 -18.80 17.31
CA TYR A 145 -5.02 -17.50 16.66
C TYR A 145 -5.38 -17.56 15.18
N VAL A 146 -5.75 -16.41 14.64
CA VAL A 146 -5.99 -16.22 13.21
C VAL A 146 -4.95 -15.25 12.67
N TYR A 147 -4.27 -15.64 11.60
CA TYR A 147 -3.36 -14.79 10.85
C TYR A 147 -3.98 -14.45 9.52
N VAL A 148 -3.95 -13.17 9.17
CA VAL A 148 -4.49 -12.68 7.92
C VAL A 148 -3.48 -11.75 7.27
N THR A 149 -3.23 -11.95 5.98
CA THR A 149 -2.46 -11.01 5.17
C THR A 149 -3.35 -10.46 4.07
N GLY A 150 -3.06 -9.23 3.64
CA GLY A 150 -3.80 -8.58 2.57
C GLY A 150 -3.13 -7.31 2.10
N ASP A 151 -3.40 -6.97 0.85
CA ASP A 151 -2.87 -5.79 0.19
C ASP A 151 -3.91 -4.68 0.15
N LEU A 152 -3.45 -3.43 0.02
CA LEU A 152 -4.37 -2.33 -0.28
C LEU A 152 -5.06 -2.56 -1.62
N LYS A 153 -6.38 -2.38 -1.64
CA LYS A 153 -7.16 -2.39 -2.87
C LYS A 153 -6.58 -1.41 -3.89
N PRO A 154 -6.58 -1.74 -5.19
CA PRO A 154 -6.03 -0.88 -6.24
C PRO A 154 -6.59 0.55 -6.20
N GLU A 155 -7.89 0.70 -5.93
CA GLU A 155 -8.56 2.01 -5.82
C GLU A 155 -8.04 2.86 -4.67
N VAL A 156 -7.80 2.24 -3.50
CA VAL A 156 -7.29 2.92 -2.31
C VAL A 156 -5.83 3.30 -2.53
N ARG A 157 -5.04 2.39 -3.09
CA ARG A 157 -3.64 2.64 -3.48
C ARG A 157 -3.54 3.82 -4.44
N ALA A 158 -4.34 3.83 -5.52
CA ALA A 158 -4.34 4.91 -6.51
C ALA A 158 -4.71 6.27 -5.89
N LYS A 159 -5.68 6.31 -4.96
CA LYS A 159 -6.05 7.55 -4.24
C LYS A 159 -4.91 8.07 -3.37
N ILE A 160 -4.18 7.18 -2.69
CA ILE A 160 -3.03 7.55 -1.87
C ILE A 160 -1.90 8.07 -2.76
N GLU A 161 -1.57 7.36 -3.84
CA GLU A 161 -0.52 7.76 -4.78
C GLU A 161 -0.82 9.11 -5.45
N ALA A 162 -2.08 9.35 -5.84
CA ALA A 162 -2.51 10.63 -6.40
C ALA A 162 -2.36 11.78 -5.39
N LYS A 163 -2.73 11.57 -4.11
CA LYS A 163 -2.51 12.55 -3.04
C LYS A 163 -1.04 12.85 -2.83
N VAL A 164 -0.20 11.81 -2.77
CA VAL A 164 1.25 11.96 -2.61
C VAL A 164 1.84 12.74 -3.77
N ARG A 165 1.43 12.45 -5.01
CA ARG A 165 1.88 13.17 -6.21
C ARG A 165 1.47 14.64 -6.17
N ALA A 166 0.20 14.93 -5.88
CA ALA A 166 -0.31 16.30 -5.77
C ALA A 166 0.41 17.08 -4.66
N GLU A 167 0.70 16.46 -3.52
CA GLU A 167 1.45 17.10 -2.45
C GLU A 167 2.90 17.39 -2.88
N GLN A 168 3.56 16.45 -3.56
CA GLN A 168 4.90 16.66 -4.10
C GLN A 168 4.95 17.78 -5.14
N GLU A 169 3.98 17.83 -6.05
CA GLU A 169 3.86 18.91 -7.04
C GLU A 169 3.65 20.26 -6.37
N SER A 170 2.77 20.35 -5.37
CA SER A 170 2.56 21.59 -4.61
C SER A 170 3.85 22.05 -3.89
N LYS A 171 4.61 21.11 -3.33
CA LYS A 171 5.89 21.39 -2.68
C LYS A 171 6.93 21.87 -3.68
N ARG A 172 6.97 21.31 -4.89
CA ARG A 172 7.86 21.75 -5.98
C ARG A 172 7.48 23.15 -6.46
N ALA A 173 6.21 23.39 -6.76
CA ALA A 173 5.72 24.70 -7.18
C ALA A 173 6.01 25.79 -6.14
N ARG A 174 5.81 25.48 -4.85
CA ARG A 174 6.13 26.41 -3.75
C ARG A 174 7.63 26.72 -3.67
N ARG A 175 8.51 25.73 -3.91
CA ARG A 175 9.96 25.95 -3.95
C ARG A 175 10.37 26.84 -5.11
N VAL A 176 9.84 26.60 -6.31
CA VAL A 176 10.10 27.44 -7.50
C VAL A 176 9.66 28.88 -7.24
N ARG A 177 8.44 29.08 -6.73
CA ARG A 177 7.95 30.43 -6.40
C ARG A 177 8.84 31.15 -5.38
N TYR A 178 9.32 30.44 -4.35
CA TYR A 178 10.23 31.06 -3.38
C TYR A 178 11.60 31.39 -3.98
N GLN A 179 12.08 30.61 -4.94
CA GLN A 179 13.32 30.89 -5.66
C GLN A 179 13.16 32.14 -6.53
N GLU A 180 12.09 32.21 -7.33
CA GLU A 180 11.78 33.38 -8.17
C GLU A 180 11.69 34.66 -7.32
N LEU A 181 10.94 34.63 -6.21
CA LEU A 181 10.85 35.78 -5.29
C LEU A 181 12.20 36.15 -4.65
N ALA A 182 13.07 35.18 -4.39
CA ALA A 182 14.39 35.43 -3.83
C ALA A 182 15.35 36.03 -4.88
N GLU A 183 15.24 35.60 -6.14
CA GLU A 183 15.99 36.14 -7.28
C GLU A 183 15.54 37.57 -7.58
N GLU A 184 14.24 37.83 -7.68
CA GLU A 184 13.66 39.18 -7.88
C GLU A 184 14.13 40.14 -6.77
N ALA A 185 14.03 39.73 -5.50
CA ALA A 185 14.52 40.54 -4.38
C ALA A 185 16.07 40.68 -4.34
N ALA A 186 16.83 39.79 -4.99
CA ALA A 186 18.27 39.95 -5.14
C ALA A 186 18.61 40.91 -6.28
N GLU A 187 17.87 40.87 -7.38
CA GLU A 187 18.00 41.80 -8.50
C GLU A 187 17.64 43.23 -8.09
N GLU A 188 16.51 43.44 -7.41
CA GLU A 188 16.14 44.76 -6.88
C GLU A 188 17.23 45.33 -5.95
N ARG A 189 17.81 44.50 -5.09
CA ARG A 189 18.92 44.92 -4.22
C ARG A 189 20.18 45.29 -5.03
N ARG A 190 20.48 44.57 -6.11
CA ARG A 190 21.59 44.90 -7.01
C ARG A 190 21.34 46.23 -7.72
N GLU A 191 20.15 46.43 -8.29
CA GLU A 191 19.78 47.69 -8.95
C GLU A 191 19.86 48.88 -7.99
N GLN A 192 19.34 48.73 -6.76
CA GLN A 192 19.44 49.77 -5.73
C GLN A 192 20.89 50.08 -5.35
N THR A 193 21.75 49.06 -5.26
CA THR A 193 23.16 49.25 -4.93
C THR A 193 23.91 49.96 -6.06
N GLU A 194 23.65 49.59 -7.32
CA GLU A 194 24.22 50.24 -8.50
C GLU A 194 23.80 51.70 -8.61
N LEU A 195 22.50 51.99 -8.38
CA LEU A 195 21.97 53.35 -8.31
C LEU A 195 22.67 54.19 -7.23
N GLN A 196 22.82 53.63 -6.02
CA GLN A 196 23.51 54.32 -4.94
C GLN A 196 24.97 54.61 -5.27
N TYR A 197 25.67 53.63 -5.88
CA TYR A 197 27.06 53.80 -6.31
C TYR A 197 27.20 54.89 -7.38
N HIS A 198 26.34 54.91 -8.40
CA HIS A 198 26.34 55.97 -9.42
C HIS A 198 26.05 57.36 -8.82
N LYS A 199 25.11 57.45 -7.88
CA LYS A 199 24.81 58.69 -7.17
C LYS A 199 26.05 59.21 -6.43
N GLN A 200 26.75 58.35 -5.67
CA GLN A 200 27.98 58.72 -4.97
C GLN A 200 29.09 59.18 -5.92
N LEU A 201 29.32 58.44 -7.01
CA LEU A 201 30.33 58.80 -8.01
C LEU A 201 30.07 60.20 -8.60
N MET A 202 28.81 60.51 -8.91
CA MET A 202 28.43 61.80 -9.48
C MET A 202 28.52 62.93 -8.45
N GLU A 203 28.10 62.69 -7.19
CA GLU A 203 28.28 63.64 -6.09
C GLU A 203 29.77 63.98 -5.89
N ASP A 204 30.66 62.98 -5.94
CA ASP A 204 32.11 63.19 -5.83
C ASP A 204 32.68 63.96 -7.05
N ALA A 205 32.15 63.71 -8.25
CA ALA A 205 32.55 64.44 -9.46
C ALA A 205 32.10 65.92 -9.41
N LEU A 206 30.88 66.20 -8.94
CA LEU A 206 30.36 67.56 -8.74
C LEU A 206 31.16 68.34 -7.69
N LYS A 207 31.50 67.71 -6.55
CA LYS A 207 32.37 68.31 -5.53
C LYS A 207 33.75 68.68 -6.09
N LYS A 208 34.30 67.87 -7.00
CA LYS A 208 35.60 68.14 -7.65
C LYS A 208 35.54 69.23 -8.72
N SER A 209 34.41 69.42 -9.39
CA SER A 209 34.25 70.42 -10.46
C SER A 209 33.85 71.82 -9.97
N GLY A 210 33.53 71.98 -8.68
CA GLY A 210 33.18 73.27 -8.08
C GLY A 210 31.79 73.79 -8.46
N LEU A 211 30.93 72.93 -9.03
CA LEU A 211 29.52 73.25 -9.34
C LEU A 211 28.64 73.18 -8.09
N ASP A 212 27.69 74.11 -7.99
CA ASP A 212 26.79 74.27 -6.86
C ASP A 212 25.88 73.03 -6.66
N THR A 213 25.98 72.39 -5.49
CA THR A 213 25.19 71.22 -5.07
C THR A 213 23.71 71.53 -4.77
N THR A 214 23.25 72.76 -5.01
CA THR A 214 21.87 73.19 -4.73
C THR A 214 20.83 72.72 -5.78
N VAL A 215 21.26 72.11 -6.90
CA VAL A 215 20.36 71.54 -7.92
C VAL A 215 19.89 70.14 -7.51
N ASN A 216 18.57 69.94 -7.38
CA ASN A 216 17.95 68.66 -7.00
C ASN A 216 17.97 67.67 -8.17
N TYR A 217 18.97 66.79 -8.25
CA TYR A 217 19.04 65.72 -9.25
C TYR A 217 18.21 64.49 -8.81
N HIS A 218 17.30 64.03 -9.67
CA HIS A 218 16.60 62.75 -9.50
C HIS A 218 17.30 61.66 -10.30
N PHE A 219 17.79 60.63 -9.60
CA PHE A 219 18.42 59.45 -10.20
C PHE A 219 17.36 58.37 -10.37
N ILE A 220 17.21 57.87 -11.60
CA ILE A 220 16.20 56.89 -11.99
C ILE A 220 16.93 55.72 -12.64
N SER A 221 16.59 54.47 -12.30
CA SER A 221 17.22 53.30 -12.91
C SER A 221 16.87 53.17 -14.39
N ARG A 222 17.67 52.44 -15.17
CA ARG A 222 17.39 52.20 -16.59
C ARG A 222 16.04 51.51 -16.82
N SER A 223 15.62 50.64 -15.90
CA SER A 223 14.30 50.00 -15.86
C SER A 223 13.17 51.00 -15.58
N GLN A 224 13.39 51.97 -14.70
CA GLN A 224 12.43 53.04 -14.43
C GLN A 224 12.39 54.11 -15.55
N VAL A 225 13.49 54.33 -16.27
CA VAL A 225 13.52 55.22 -17.45
C VAL A 225 12.64 54.65 -18.56
N SER A 226 12.65 53.33 -18.80
CA SER A 226 11.76 52.72 -19.78
C SER A 226 10.30 52.78 -19.35
N ALA A 227 10.00 52.53 -18.06
CA ALA A 227 8.65 52.67 -17.51
C ALA A 227 8.13 54.12 -17.58
N ALA A 228 8.97 55.10 -17.26
CA ALA A 228 8.62 56.52 -17.35
C ALA A 228 8.44 56.98 -18.80
N ALA A 229 9.30 56.53 -19.72
CA ALA A 229 9.14 56.80 -21.15
C ALA A 229 7.84 56.18 -21.71
N MET A 230 7.54 54.93 -21.35
CA MET A 230 6.29 54.26 -21.75
C MET A 230 5.05 54.96 -21.18
N ALA A 231 5.09 55.42 -19.92
CA ALA A 231 4.02 56.20 -19.32
C ALA A 231 3.82 57.55 -20.03
N TYR A 232 4.91 58.20 -20.43
CA TYR A 232 4.88 59.46 -21.18
C TYR A 232 4.28 59.27 -22.58
N GLU A 233 4.68 58.21 -23.30
CA GLU A 233 4.11 57.88 -24.62
C GLU A 233 2.63 57.49 -24.54
N SER A 234 2.21 56.75 -23.51
CA SER A 234 0.81 56.40 -23.27
C SER A 234 -0.06 57.64 -22.98
N ALA A 235 0.46 58.59 -22.19
CA ALA A 235 -0.23 59.85 -21.91
C ALA A 235 -0.40 60.71 -23.17
N ILE A 236 0.61 60.76 -24.06
CA ILE A 236 0.50 61.46 -25.35
C ILE A 236 -0.53 60.78 -26.25
N GLY A 237 -0.56 59.44 -26.29
CA GLY A 237 -1.55 58.67 -27.05
C GLY A 237 -2.99 58.93 -26.59
N ALA A 238 -3.22 58.98 -25.28
CA ALA A 238 -4.53 59.29 -24.69
C ALA A 238 -4.95 60.76 -24.90
N TYR A 239 -3.99 61.68 -24.97
CA TYR A 239 -4.28 63.08 -25.31
C TYR A 239 -4.67 63.22 -26.79
N SER A 240 -3.99 62.47 -27.68
CA SER A 240 -4.25 62.48 -29.12
C SER A 240 -5.62 61.88 -29.49
N SER A 241 -6.05 60.81 -28.81
CA SER A 241 -7.37 60.21 -29.05
C SER A 241 -8.53 61.11 -28.60
N ASN A 242 -8.36 61.88 -27.52
CA ASN A 242 -9.38 62.83 -27.05
C ASN A 242 -9.52 64.07 -27.95
N VAL A 243 -8.48 64.44 -28.71
CA VAL A 243 -8.51 65.57 -29.65
C VAL A 243 -9.14 65.16 -30.99
N LEU A 244 -8.94 63.91 -31.44
CA LEU A 244 -9.52 63.38 -32.68
C LEU A 244 -10.97 62.89 -32.55
N GLY A 245 -11.47 62.65 -31.34
CA GLY A 245 -12.86 62.26 -31.08
C GLY A 245 -13.85 63.42 -30.98
N ASN A 246 -13.38 64.67 -31.08
CA ASN A 246 -14.19 65.88 -30.88
C ASN A 246 -14.24 66.81 -32.12
N THR A 247 -13.98 66.26 -33.32
CA THR A 247 -14.20 66.89 -34.63
C THR A 247 -15.19 66.08 -35.44
#